data_AF-A0A0G1ILC2-F1
#
_entry.id   AF-A0A0G1ILC2-F1
#
_cell.length_a   1.000
_cell.length_b   1.000
_cell.length_c   1.000
_cell.angle_alpha   90.00
_cell.angle_beta   90.00
_cell.angle_gamma   90.00
#
_symmetry.space_group_name_H-M   'P 1'
#
loop_
_entity.id
_entity.type
_entity.pdbx_description
1 polymer ?
#
loop_
_entity_poly.entity_id
_entity_poly.type
_entity_poly.pdbx_seq_one_letter_code
_entity_poly.pdbx_strand_id
1 'polypeptide(L)'
;MIKGKPAAEAEAVLGFLARKPAIPLQKLLKSAVANAKHNFNVEKENLFVKNIRVDNGPTLKRFMPRARGSASPIRKRESHITIILNVKN
;
A
#
# COMPACT_ATOMS: atom_id res chain seq x y z
N MET A 1 -5.01 2.54 10.00
CA MET A 1 -3.80 2.45 10.85
C MET A 1 -2.76 3.52 10.52
N ILE A 2 -2.38 3.73 9.26
CA ILE A 2 -1.36 4.75 8.89
C ILE A 2 -1.92 6.09 8.38
N LYS A 3 -3.22 6.15 8.05
CA LYS A 3 -3.88 7.40 7.65
C LYS A 3 -3.87 8.40 8.80
N GLY A 4 -3.51 9.65 8.51
CA GLY A 4 -3.43 10.75 9.46
C GLY A 4 -2.12 10.80 10.26
N LYS A 5 -1.24 9.80 10.13
CA LYS A 5 0.03 9.76 10.87
C LYS A 5 1.14 10.53 10.14
N PRO A 6 2.13 11.08 10.88
CA PRO A 6 3.38 11.58 10.30
C PRO A 6 4.09 10.49 9.50
N ALA A 7 4.85 10.89 8.47
CA ALA A 7 5.56 9.95 7.60
C ALA A 7 6.55 9.05 8.38
N ALA A 8 7.25 9.62 9.37
CA ALA A 8 8.19 8.88 10.22
C ALA A 8 7.49 7.81 11.08
N GLU A 9 6.38 8.18 11.73
CA GLU A 9 5.60 7.24 12.54
C GLU A 9 4.97 6.14 11.67
N ALA A 10 4.42 6.51 10.51
CA ALA A 10 3.86 5.55 9.55
C ALA A 10 4.90 4.52 9.08
N GLU A 11 6.15 4.94 8.88
CA GLU A 11 7.24 4.03 8.51
C GLU A 11 7.59 3.06 9.63
N ALA A 12 7.69 3.53 10.88
CA ALA A 12 7.92 2.68 12.04
C ALA A 12 6.79 1.66 12.22
N VAL A 13 5.54 2.11 12.14
CA VAL A 13 4.36 1.24 12.23
C VAL A 13 4.39 0.14 11.17
N LEU A 14 4.75 0.47 9.92
CA LEU A 14 4.87 -0.52 8.86
C LEU A 14 6.05 -1.47 9.06
N GLY A 15 7.14 -1.02 9.68
CA GLY A 15 8.31 -1.86 9.99
C GLY A 15 8.02 -2.96 11.01
N PHE A 16 7.21 -2.67 12.03
CA PHE A 16 6.83 -3.65 13.07
C PHE A 16 5.58 -4.47 12.73
N LEU A 17 4.92 -4.18 11.61
CA LEU A 17 3.67 -4.85 11.25
C LEU A 17 3.94 -6.26 10.72
N ALA A 18 3.57 -7.28 11.50
CA ALA A 18 3.65 -8.70 11.14
C ALA A 18 2.55 -9.14 10.14
N ARG A 19 2.39 -8.42 9.02
CA ARG A 19 1.44 -8.75 7.95
C ARG A 19 2.14 -8.64 6.59
N LYS A 20 1.85 -9.59 5.68
CA LYS A 20 2.39 -9.59 4.31
C LYS A 20 2.30 -8.25 3.55
N PRO A 21 1.19 -7.47 3.61
CA PRO A 21 1.11 -6.17 2.92
C PRO A 21 2.02 -5.07 3.49
N ALA A 22 2.66 -5.28 4.64
CA ALA A 22 3.57 -4.28 5.23
C ALA A 22 4.75 -3.95 4.30
N ILE A 23 5.35 -4.96 3.68
CA ILE A 23 6.51 -4.83 2.80
C ILE A 23 6.21 -3.92 1.57
N PRO A 24 5.18 -4.19 0.74
CA PRO A 24 4.88 -3.31 -0.39
C PRO A 24 4.45 -1.91 0.04
N LEU A 25 3.71 -1.78 1.15
CA LEU A 25 3.32 -0.46 1.68
C LEU A 25 4.52 0.37 2.16
N GLN A 26 5.51 -0.26 2.79
CA GLN A 26 6.72 0.41 3.23
C GLN A 26 7.53 0.92 2.03
N LYS A 27 7.65 0.11 0.97
CA LYS A 27 8.28 0.54 -0.29
C LYS A 27 7.54 1.72 -0.91
N LEU A 28 6.21 1.67 -0.96
CA LEU A 28 5.38 2.73 -1.51
C LEU A 28 5.53 4.05 -0.72
N LEU A 29 5.55 3.98 0.61
CA LEU A 29 5.74 5.15 1.46
C LEU A 29 7.13 5.78 1.25
N LYS A 30 8.19 4.96 1.20
CA LYS A 30 9.56 5.43 0.92
C LYS A 30 9.67 6.11 -0.45
N SER A 31 9.05 5.53 -1.47
CA SER A 31 8.99 6.14 -2.81
C SER A 31 8.23 7.46 -2.82
N ALA A 32 7.09 7.53 -2.12
CA ALA A 32 6.31 8.77 -2.02
C ALA A 32 7.08 9.89 -1.31
N VAL A 33 7.81 9.58 -0.23
CA VAL A 33 8.69 10.55 0.47
C VAL A 33 9.84 11.00 -0.43
N ALA A 34 10.48 10.08 -1.16
CA ALA A 34 11.54 10.43 -2.10
C ALA A 34 11.03 11.36 -3.22
N ASN A 35 9.84 11.10 -3.76
CA ASN A 35 9.21 11.96 -4.76
C ASN A 35 8.86 13.34 -4.19
N ALA A 36 8.37 13.40 -2.96
CA ALA A 36 8.08 14.67 -2.29
C ALA A 36 9.35 15.51 -2.07
N LYS A 37 10.44 14.87 -1.64
CA LYS A 37 11.74 15.52 -1.47
C LYS A 37 12.31 16.03 -2.79
N HIS A 38 12.32 15.20 -3.83
CA HIS A 38 12.91 15.56 -5.12
C HIS A 38 12.12 16.65 -5.85
N ASN A 39 10.78 16.56 -5.87
CA ASN A 39 9.96 17.44 -6.71
C ASN A 39 9.51 18.72 -6.00
N PHE A 40 9.35 18.68 -4.67
CA PHE A 40 8.79 19.80 -3.89
C PHE A 40 9.76 20.32 -2.81
N ASN A 41 10.96 19.73 -2.71
CA ASN A 41 11.99 20.08 -1.73
C ASN A 41 11.48 20.09 -0.27
N VAL A 42 10.51 19.21 0.03
CA VAL A 42 9.92 19.08 1.37
C VAL A 42 10.65 18.00 2.15
N GLU A 43 11.04 18.31 3.38
CA GLU A 43 11.65 17.35 4.29
C GLU A 43 10.63 16.39 4.92
N LYS A 44 11.12 15.23 5.32
CA LYS A 44 10.29 14.12 5.80
C LYS A 44 9.49 14.46 7.06
N GLU A 45 10.03 15.30 7.96
CA GLU A 45 9.35 15.66 9.21
C GLU A 45 8.04 16.41 8.97
N ASN A 46 7.96 17.15 7.86
CA ASN A 46 6.80 18.00 7.54
C ASN A 46 5.71 17.23 6.79
N LEU A 47 5.93 15.96 6.44
CA LEU A 47 4.98 15.16 5.67
C LEU A 47 4.11 14.29 6.59
N PHE A 48 2.82 14.24 6.27
CA PHE A 48 1.89 13.29 6.87
C PHE A 48 1.03 12.59 5.81
N VAL A 49 0.53 11.40 6.17
CA VAL A 49 -0.32 10.60 5.28
C VAL A 49 -1.74 11.16 5.32
N LYS A 50 -2.09 12.06 4.39
CA LYS A 50 -3.44 12.63 4.27
C LYS A 50 -4.47 11.55 3.96
N ASN A 51 -4.19 10.72 2.97
CA ASN A 51 -5.10 9.64 2.61
C ASN A 51 -4.36 8.44 2.04
N ILE A 52 -4.95 7.26 2.22
CA ILE A 52 -4.52 6.03 1.58
C ILE A 52 -5.77 5.28 1.11
N ARG A 53 -5.79 4.91 -0.17
CA ARG A 53 -6.84 4.08 -0.77
C ARG A 53 -6.25 2.79 -1.31
N VAL A 54 -7.06 1.74 -1.24
CA VAL A 54 -6.78 0.43 -1.82
C VAL A 54 -7.99 0.10 -2.68
N ASP A 55 -7.81 0.21 -3.99
CA ASP A 55 -8.83 -0.06 -4.99
C ASP A 55 -8.60 -1.45 -5.61
N ASN A 56 -9.66 -2.00 -6.20
CA ASN A 56 -9.60 -3.34 -6.78
C ASN A 56 -8.81 -3.33 -8.09
N GLY A 57 -7.89 -4.27 -8.25
CA GLY A 57 -7.13 -4.47 -9.48
C GLY A 57 -7.75 -5.54 -10.38
N PRO A 58 -7.10 -5.84 -11.52
CA PRO A 58 -7.51 -6.95 -12.37
C PRO A 58 -7.48 -8.26 -11.58
N THR A 59 -8.49 -9.10 -11.78
CA THR A 59 -8.56 -10.42 -11.13
C THR A 59 -8.17 -11.50 -12.09
N LEU A 60 -7.07 -12.20 -11.80
CA LEU A 60 -6.66 -13.36 -12.58
C LEU A 60 -7.54 -14.56 -12.21
N LYS A 61 -8.14 -15.17 -13.24
CA LYS A 61 -8.95 -16.38 -13.10
C LYS A 61 -8.07 -17.62 -13.29
N ARG A 62 -8.15 -18.56 -12.37
CA ARG A 62 -7.55 -19.91 -12.44
C ARG A 62 -8.64 -20.93 -12.12
N PHE A 63 -8.45 -22.18 -12.51
CA PHE A 63 -9.38 -23.26 -12.19
C PHE A 63 -8.63 -24.34 -11.42
N MET A 64 -9.29 -24.88 -10.39
CA MET A 64 -8.77 -26.02 -9.63
C MET A 64 -9.70 -27.22 -9.88
N PRO A 65 -9.16 -28.37 -10.29
CA PRO A 65 -9.95 -29.58 -10.47
C PRO A 65 -10.56 -30.02 -9.13
N ARG A 66 -11.76 -30.59 -9.20
CA ARG A 66 -12.54 -31.08 -8.06
C ARG A 66 -13.07 -32.49 -8.36
N ALA A 67 -13.71 -33.09 -7.38
CA ALA A 67 -14.26 -34.44 -7.51
C ALA A 67 -15.30 -34.55 -8.64
N ARG A 68 -15.49 -35.78 -9.16
CA ARG A 68 -16.50 -36.11 -10.18
C ARG A 68 -16.41 -35.24 -11.45
N GLY A 69 -15.19 -34.93 -11.91
CA GLY A 69 -14.96 -34.18 -13.15
C GLY A 69 -15.33 -32.68 -13.10
N SER A 70 -15.61 -32.13 -11.92
CA SER A 70 -15.97 -30.72 -11.76
C SER A 70 -14.74 -29.82 -11.61
N ALA A 71 -14.88 -28.51 -11.89
CA ALA A 71 -13.81 -27.52 -11.68
C ALA A 71 -14.37 -26.27 -10.99
N SER A 72 -13.64 -25.78 -9.97
CA SER A 72 -14.00 -24.54 -9.26
C SER A 72 -13.03 -23.41 -9.57
N PRO A 73 -13.50 -22.16 -9.78
CA PRO A 73 -12.63 -21.04 -10.08
C PRO A 73 -11.90 -20.53 -8.83
N ILE A 74 -10.59 -20.31 -8.94
CA ILE A 74 -9.77 -19.56 -8.00
C ILE A 74 -9.55 -18.15 -8.57
N ARG A 75 -9.96 -17.14 -7.82
CA ARG A 75 -9.72 -15.72 -8.17
C ARG A 75 -8.47 -15.23 -7.45
N LYS A 76 -7.39 -14.99 -8.19
CA LYS A 76 -6.19 -14.33 -7.68
C LYS A 76 -6.41 -12.82 -7.86
N ARG A 77 -6.81 -12.15 -6.79
CA ARG A 77 -7.13 -10.71 -6.78
C ARG A 77 -5.87 -9.88 -6.61
N GLU A 78 -5.77 -8.81 -7.38
CA GLU A 78 -4.76 -7.78 -7.21
C GLU A 78 -5.40 -6.48 -6.71
N SER A 79 -4.59 -5.48 -6.36
CA SER A 79 -5.09 -4.20 -5.84
C SER A 79 -4.22 -3.06 -6.32
N HIS A 80 -4.84 -1.90 -6.57
CA HIS A 80 -4.14 -0.65 -6.82
C HIS A 80 -4.11 0.15 -5.51
N ILE A 81 -2.92 0.58 -5.10
CA ILE A 81 -2.73 1.29 -3.85
C ILE A 81 -2.33 2.73 -4.18
N THR A 82 -3.06 3.69 -3.63
CA THR A 82 -2.78 5.11 -3.80
C THR A 82 -2.52 5.74 -2.44
N ILE A 83 -1.37 6.40 -2.28
CA ILE A 83 -1.00 7.17 -1.09
C ILE A 83 -0.95 8.65 -1.47
N ILE A 84 -1.59 9.48 -0.65
CA ILE A 84 -1.56 10.93 -0.75
C ILE A 84 -0.87 11.47 0.49
N LEU A 85 0.30 12.06 0.30
CA LEU A 85 1.02 12.81 1.31
C LEU A 85 0.61 14.28 1.25
N ASN A 86 0.62 14.96 2.38
CA ASN A 86 0.43 16.40 2.44
C ASN A 86 1.42 17.02 3.45
N VAL A 87 1.68 18.30 3.29
CA VAL A 87 2.49 19.07 4.22
C VAL A 87 1.63 19.43 5.42
N LYS A 88 2.16 19.18 6.61
CA LYS A 88 1.57 19.63 7.86
C LYS A 88 1.86 21.13 7.97
N ASN A 89 0.81 21.96 7.92
CA ASN A 89 0.92 23.39 8.22
C ASN A 89 1.37 23.60 9.68
#